data_AF-A0A9D9K6D4-F1
#
_entry.id   AF-A0A9D9K6D4-F1
#
_cell.length_a   1.000
_cell.length_b   1.000
_cell.length_c   1.000
_cell.angle_alpha   90.00
_cell.angle_beta   90.00
_cell.angle_gamma   90.00
#
_symmetry.space_group_name_H-M   'P 1'
#
loop_
_entity.id
_entity.type
_entity.pdbx_description
1 polymer ?
#
loop_
_entity_poly.entity_id
_entity_poly.type
_entity_poly.pdbx_seq_one_letter_code
_entity_poly.pdbx_strand_id
1 'polypeptide(L)'
;MLVDTLGLIIGVFAHTANLADATSARMLLTESTWCEPTLGSVWVDLGYRGERLQRVARGCDLELEVVERTEPGFTVLPRRWVVERTLAGLGKYRRLSKDYERLPQMNECFVYQVMTALMLQRLTS
;
A
#
# COMPACT_ATOMS: atom_id res chain seq x y z
N MET A 1 -1.18 2.25 -1.76
CA MET A 1 -0.17 1.18 -1.88
C MET A 1 -0.44 0.15 -0.81
N LEU A 2 -0.37 -1.14 -1.15
CA LEU A 2 -0.55 -2.27 -0.26
C LEU A 2 0.76 -3.07 -0.26
N VAL A 3 1.28 -3.35 0.93
CA VAL A 3 2.53 -4.07 1.14
C VAL A 3 2.35 -5.17 2.17
N ASP A 4 3.19 -6.20 2.08
CA ASP A 4 3.29 -7.23 3.13
C ASP A 4 4.02 -6.71 4.38
N THR A 5 4.20 -7.58 5.37
CA THR A 5 4.89 -7.26 6.62
C THR A 5 6.39 -6.97 6.44
N LEU A 6 7.00 -7.41 5.34
CA LEU A 6 8.40 -7.18 4.96
C LEU A 6 8.57 -5.89 4.13
N GLY A 7 7.48 -5.22 3.78
CA GLY A 7 7.46 -4.03 2.92
C GLY A 7 7.57 -4.35 1.43
N LEU A 8 7.37 -5.60 1.02
CA LEU A 8 7.25 -6.00 -0.38
C LEU A 8 5.86 -5.66 -0.91
N ILE A 9 5.79 -5.28 -2.18
CA ILE A 9 4.53 -4.78 -2.74
C ILE A 9 3.58 -5.91 -3.12
N ILE A 10 2.33 -5.76 -2.71
CA ILE A 10 1.20 -6.60 -3.13
C ILE A 10 0.43 -5.88 -4.24
N GLY A 11 0.28 -4.56 -4.11
CA GLY A 11 -0.36 -3.73 -5.13
C GLY A 11 -0.04 -2.25 -4.98
N VAL A 12 0.01 -1.55 -6.10
CA VAL A 12 0.07 -0.09 -6.16
C VAL A 12 -0.99 0.43 -7.10
N PHE A 13 -1.61 1.54 -6.71
CA PHE A 13 -2.54 2.29 -7.52
C PHE A 13 -2.16 3.76 -7.39
N ALA A 14 -1.62 4.33 -8.46
CA ALA A 14 -1.29 5.73 -8.58
C ALA A 14 -2.45 6.46 -9.24
N HIS A 15 -2.77 7.64 -8.74
CA HIS A 15 -3.88 8.44 -9.25
C HIS A 15 -3.55 9.92 -9.19
N THR A 16 -4.39 10.71 -9.83
CA THR A 16 -4.30 12.17 -9.75
C THR A 16 -4.66 12.64 -8.34
N ALA A 17 -4.08 13.75 -7.90
CA ALA A 17 -4.26 14.29 -6.55
C ALA A 17 -5.71 14.75 -6.22
N ASN A 18 -6.59 14.83 -7.22
CA ASN A 18 -8.01 15.19 -7.02
C ASN A 18 -8.87 13.99 -6.57
N LEU A 19 -8.33 12.77 -6.60
CA LEU A 19 -9.02 11.58 -6.11
C LEU A 19 -8.67 11.36 -4.64
N ALA A 20 -9.69 11.23 -3.79
CA ALA A 20 -9.49 10.94 -2.38
C ALA A 20 -8.91 9.53 -2.18
N ASP A 21 -7.92 9.41 -1.29
CA ASP A 21 -7.22 8.14 -0.98
C ASP A 21 -8.17 7.00 -0.59
N ALA A 22 -9.25 7.30 0.13
CA ALA A 22 -10.26 6.32 0.51
C ALA A 22 -11.02 5.73 -0.69
N THR A 23 -11.03 6.40 -1.84
CA THR A 23 -11.56 5.85 -3.09
C THR A 23 -10.54 4.96 -3.78
N SER A 24 -9.30 5.43 -3.88
CA SER A 24 -8.18 4.68 -4.45
C SER A 24 -7.93 3.37 -3.70
N ALA A 25 -8.06 3.37 -2.37
CA ALA A 25 -7.93 2.17 -1.54
C ALA A 25 -8.97 1.09 -1.88
N ARG A 26 -10.19 1.47 -2.31
CA ARG A 26 -11.19 0.48 -2.73
C ARG A 26 -10.76 -0.24 -4.00
N MET A 27 -10.27 0.51 -4.98
CA MET A 27 -9.78 -0.05 -6.25
C MET A 27 -8.60 -0.98 -6.00
N LEU A 28 -7.66 -0.51 -5.18
CA LEU A 28 -6.48 -1.27 -4.77
C LEU A 28 -6.84 -2.59 -4.06
N LEU A 29 -7.75 -2.57 -3.07
CA LEU A 29 -8.15 -3.80 -2.37
C LEU A 29 -8.77 -4.81 -3.31
N THR A 30 -9.69 -4.37 -4.17
CA THR A 30 -10.31 -5.26 -5.15
C THR A 30 -9.23 -5.90 -6.03
N GLU A 31 -8.39 -5.11 -6.71
CA GLU A 31 -7.36 -5.66 -7.60
C GLU A 31 -6.37 -6.57 -6.88
N SER A 32 -5.91 -6.20 -5.67
CA SER A 32 -4.98 -7.02 -4.91
C SER A 32 -5.54 -8.39 -4.52
N THR A 33 -6.83 -8.49 -4.22
CA THR A 33 -7.46 -9.79 -3.88
C THR A 33 -7.55 -10.74 -5.05
N TRP A 34 -7.61 -10.23 -6.29
CA TRP A 34 -7.54 -11.07 -7.49
C TRP A 34 -6.14 -11.64 -7.72
N CYS A 35 -5.10 -10.85 -7.44
CA CYS A 35 -3.71 -11.26 -7.64
C CYS A 35 -3.17 -12.13 -6.49
N GLU A 36 -3.62 -11.88 -5.26
CA GLU A 36 -3.19 -12.59 -4.06
C GLU A 36 -4.40 -13.20 -3.32
N PRO A 37 -4.87 -14.40 -3.75
CA PRO A 37 -6.04 -15.06 -3.15
C PRO A 37 -5.86 -15.45 -1.67
N THR A 38 -4.63 -15.46 -1.17
CA THR A 38 -4.32 -15.75 0.24
C THR A 38 -4.35 -14.51 1.14
N LEU A 39 -4.60 -13.33 0.58
CA LEU A 39 -4.75 -12.11 1.37
C LEU A 39 -6.02 -12.24 2.24
N GLY A 40 -5.85 -12.28 3.57
CA GLY A 40 -6.96 -12.44 4.51
C GLY A 40 -7.21 -11.23 5.42
N SER A 41 -6.15 -10.50 5.79
CA SER A 41 -6.25 -9.36 6.71
C SER A 41 -5.41 -8.19 6.21
N VAL A 42 -5.94 -6.97 6.36
CA VAL A 42 -5.27 -5.73 5.94
C VAL A 42 -5.36 -4.70 7.06
N TRP A 43 -4.21 -4.15 7.44
CA TRP A 43 -4.12 -3.02 8.36
C TRP A 43 -4.21 -1.69 7.61
N VAL A 44 -5.01 -0.76 8.14
CA VAL A 44 -5.15 0.58 7.55
C VAL A 44 -5.07 1.67 8.61
N ASP A 45 -4.59 2.84 8.20
CA ASP A 45 -4.59 4.02 9.06
C ASP A 45 -6.01 4.54 9.34
N LEU A 46 -6.15 5.33 10.41
CA LEU A 46 -7.41 5.96 10.81
C LEU A 46 -8.09 6.76 9.68
N GLY A 47 -7.32 7.33 8.74
CA GLY A 47 -7.86 8.05 7.57
C GLY A 47 -8.67 7.19 6.60
N TYR A 48 -8.52 5.87 6.66
CA TYR A 48 -9.28 4.91 5.88
C TYR A 48 -10.50 4.35 6.63
N ARG A 49 -10.81 4.89 7.81
CA ARG A 49 -12.02 4.57 8.56
C ARG A 49 -13.24 4.96 7.74
N GLY A 50 -13.98 3.99 7.25
CA GLY A 50 -15.21 4.24 6.51
C GLY A 50 -15.96 2.98 6.09
N GLU A 51 -17.28 3.04 6.17
CA GLU A 51 -18.16 1.91 5.83
C GLU A 51 -17.95 1.45 4.37
N ARG A 52 -17.63 2.37 3.46
CA ARG A 52 -17.41 2.05 2.05
C ARG A 52 -16.22 1.12 1.83
N LEU A 53 -15.11 1.34 2.55
CA LEU A 53 -13.92 0.50 2.42
C LEU A 53 -14.15 -0.85 3.14
N GLN A 54 -14.78 -0.83 4.31
CA GLN A 54 -15.19 -2.05 5.03
C GLN A 54 -16.12 -2.93 4.20
N ARG A 55 -17.06 -2.34 3.45
CA ARG A 55 -17.97 -3.09 2.57
C ARG A 55 -17.23 -3.77 1.43
N VAL A 56 -16.25 -3.09 0.82
CA VAL A 56 -15.41 -3.69 -0.23
C VAL A 56 -14.59 -4.84 0.33
N ALA A 57 -13.94 -4.65 1.47
CA ALA A 57 -13.17 -5.72 2.10
C ALA A 57 -14.02 -6.95 2.43
N ARG A 58 -15.21 -6.77 3.04
CA ARG A 58 -16.14 -7.88 3.28
C ARG A 58 -16.58 -8.59 1.99
N GLY A 59 -16.77 -7.84 0.91
CA GLY A 59 -17.09 -8.41 -0.41
C GLY A 59 -15.95 -9.19 -1.06
N CYS A 60 -14.73 -9.00 -0.56
CA CYS A 60 -13.53 -9.73 -0.97
C CYS A 60 -13.04 -10.71 0.11
N ASP A 61 -13.88 -11.04 1.09
CA ASP A 61 -13.54 -11.91 2.23
C ASP A 61 -12.29 -11.45 3.02
N LEU A 62 -12.04 -10.13 3.06
CA LEU A 62 -10.94 -9.50 3.79
C LEU A 62 -11.39 -8.93 5.14
N GLU A 63 -10.55 -9.16 6.17
CA GLU A 63 -10.64 -8.45 7.44
C GLU A 63 -9.85 -7.13 7.38
N LEU A 64 -10.55 -6.01 7.59
CA LEU A 64 -9.90 -4.69 7.71
C LEU A 64 -9.75 -4.30 9.18
N GLU A 65 -8.51 -4.14 9.61
CA GLU A 65 -8.16 -3.66 10.93
C GLU A 65 -7.69 -2.20 10.84
N VAL A 66 -8.43 -1.29 11.49
CA VAL A 66 -8.04 0.12 11.57
C VAL A 66 -7.05 0.29 12.72
N VAL A 67 -5.81 0.65 12.38
CA VAL A 67 -4.75 0.92 13.36
C VAL A 67 -4.94 2.34 13.88
N GLU A 68 -5.47 2.46 15.08
CA GLU A 68 -5.69 3.73 15.77
C GLU A 68 -4.89 3.83 17.07
N ARG A 69 -4.62 5.07 17.49
CA ARG A 69 -3.98 5.34 18.79
C ARG A 69 -5.05 5.29 19.87
N THR A 70 -4.82 4.44 20.87
CA THR A 70 -5.69 4.29 22.04
C THR A 70 -5.29 5.20 23.21
N GLU A 71 -4.02 5.63 23.28
CA GLU A 71 -3.48 6.40 24.41
C GLU A 71 -3.08 7.84 24.03
N PRO A 72 -3.26 8.82 24.94
CA PRO A 72 -2.71 10.16 24.78
C PRO A 72 -1.18 10.14 24.91
N GLY A 73 -0.48 10.87 24.03
CA GLY A 73 0.99 10.86 23.93
C GLY A 73 1.54 10.05 22.75
N PHE A 74 2.85 10.09 22.53
CA PHE A 74 3.49 9.35 21.44
C PHE A 74 3.58 7.86 21.79
N THR A 75 2.83 7.03 21.06
CA THR A 75 2.89 5.58 21.16
C THR A 75 3.27 5.02 19.79
N VAL A 76 4.24 4.12 19.74
CA VAL A 76 4.64 3.44 18.50
C VAL A 76 3.51 2.49 18.11
N LEU A 77 2.83 2.80 17.00
CA LEU A 77 1.84 1.90 16.44
C LEU A 77 2.56 0.78 15.67
N PRO A 78 2.37 -0.50 16.05
CA PRO A 78 2.97 -1.61 15.32
C PRO A 78 2.51 -1.60 13.86
N ARG A 79 3.42 -1.92 12.94
CA ARG A 79 3.18 -2.13 11.49
C ARG A 79 2.81 -0.89 10.64
N ARG A 80 2.42 0.23 11.25
CA ARG A 80 2.11 1.49 10.52
C ARG A 80 3.27 1.98 9.65
N TRP A 81 4.49 1.87 10.16
CA TRP A 81 5.71 2.38 9.54
C TRP A 81 6.17 1.56 8.31
N VAL A 82 5.59 0.39 8.04
CA VAL A 82 6.09 -0.49 6.98
C VAL A 82 5.90 0.14 5.60
N VAL A 83 4.71 0.70 5.33
CA VAL A 83 4.42 1.43 4.09
C VAL A 83 5.34 2.64 3.94
N GLU A 84 5.51 3.42 5.02
CA GLU A 84 6.36 4.60 5.02
C GLU A 84 7.83 4.26 4.77
N ARG A 85 8.36 3.19 5.39
CA ARG A 85 9.70 2.67 5.10
C ARG A 85 9.81 2.28 3.62
N THR A 86 8.82 1.58 3.09
CA THR A 86 8.82 1.17 1.69
C THR A 86 8.86 2.39 0.78
N LEU A 87 8.03 3.40 1.02
CA LEU A 87 8.05 4.67 0.28
C LEU A 87 9.39 5.39 0.40
N ALA A 88 9.99 5.45 1.59
CA ALA A 88 11.32 6.02 1.79
C ALA A 88 12.41 5.26 1.02
N GLY A 89 12.29 3.93 0.90
CA GLY A 89 13.16 3.10 0.07
C GLY A 89 13.00 3.41 -1.42
N LEU A 90 11.76 3.49 -1.91
CA LEU A 90 11.44 3.85 -3.29
C LEU A 90 11.98 5.25 -3.64
N GLY A 91 11.91 6.20 -2.73
CA GLY A 91 12.44 7.56 -2.91
C GLY A 91 13.95 7.63 -3.17
N LYS A 92 14.72 6.57 -2.88
CA LYS A 92 16.16 6.47 -3.22
C LYS A 92 16.39 6.23 -4.71
N TYR A 93 15.39 5.73 -5.44
CA TYR A 93 15.48 5.50 -6.87
C TYR A 93 15.12 6.78 -7.61
N ARG A 94 16.05 7.27 -8.46
CA ARG A 94 15.95 8.58 -9.12
C ARG A 94 14.62 8.85 -9.83
N ARG A 95 13.98 7.82 -10.40
CA ARG A 95 12.69 7.96 -11.10
C ARG A 95 11.48 8.06 -10.17
N LEU A 96 11.58 7.54 -8.95
CA LEU A 96 10.51 7.54 -7.95
C LEU A 96 10.72 8.60 -6.86
N SER A 97 11.85 9.33 -6.89
CA SER A 97 12.15 10.36 -5.91
C SER A 97 11.23 11.59 -6.03
N LYS A 98 10.67 11.82 -7.22
CA LYS A 98 9.63 12.81 -7.50
C LYS A 98 8.68 12.26 -8.55
N ASP A 99 7.47 12.81 -8.61
CA ASP A 99 6.53 12.49 -9.68
C ASP A 99 6.97 13.17 -10.99
N TYR A 100 7.81 12.46 -11.74
CA TYR A 100 8.28 12.90 -13.05
C TYR A 100 7.37 12.40 -14.19
N GLU A 101 6.51 11.43 -13.91
CA GLU A 101 5.83 10.67 -14.93
C GLU A 101 4.47 11.31 -15.26
N ARG A 102 4.18 11.47 -16.55
CA ARG A 102 2.93 12.10 -17.00
C ARG A 102 1.70 11.22 -16.73
N LEU A 103 1.88 9.91 -16.72
CA LEU A 103 0.82 8.92 -16.59
C LEU A 103 0.99 8.16 -15.27
N PRO A 104 -0.05 8.06 -14.42
CA PRO A 104 0.03 7.33 -13.15
C PRO A 104 0.49 5.88 -13.32
N GLN A 105 0.07 5.22 -14.41
CA GLN A 105 0.44 3.85 -14.74
C GLN A 105 1.96 3.68 -14.92
N MET A 106 2.65 4.71 -15.42
CA MET A 106 4.10 4.67 -15.56
C MET A 106 4.79 4.70 -14.19
N ASN A 107 4.25 5.48 -13.25
CA ASN A 107 4.71 5.51 -11.87
C ASN A 107 4.54 4.13 -11.20
N GLU A 108 3.37 3.51 -11.37
CA GLU A 108 3.11 2.14 -10.91
C GLU A 108 4.11 1.12 -11.49
N CYS A 109 4.35 1.16 -12.81
CA CYS A 109 5.31 0.29 -13.48
C CYS A 109 6.72 0.41 -12.89
N PHE A 110 7.19 1.63 -12.60
CA PHE A 110 8.51 1.82 -11.99
C PHE A 110 8.57 1.29 -10.56
N VAL A 111 7.49 1.42 -9.79
CA VAL A 111 7.39 0.80 -8.46
C VAL A 111 7.53 -0.72 -8.55
N TYR A 112 6.78 -1.38 -9.45
CA TYR A 112 6.89 -2.82 -9.66
C TYR A 112 8.30 -3.22 -10.11
N GLN A 113 8.91 -2.49 -11.04
CA GLN A 113 10.28 -2.77 -11.51
C GLN A 113 11.30 -2.75 -10.36
N VAL A 114 11.23 -1.73 -9.49
CA VAL A 114 12.11 -1.61 -8.33
C VAL A 114 11.89 -2.76 -7.35
N MET A 115 10.63 -3.13 -7.09
CA MET A 115 10.28 -4.22 -6.18
C MET A 115 10.75 -5.57 -6.68
N THR A 116 10.57 -5.86 -7.98
CA THR A 116 11.12 -7.08 -8.60
C THR A 116 12.63 -7.16 -8.45
N ALA A 117 13.35 -6.07 -8.71
CA ALA A 117 14.81 -6.03 -8.54
C ALA A 117 15.23 -6.28 -7.08
N LEU A 118 14.52 -5.68 -6.12
CA LEU A 118 14.77 -5.90 -4.69
C LEU A 118 14.52 -7.35 -4.27
N MET A 119 13.42 -7.96 -4.73
CA MET A 119 13.12 -9.37 -4.45
C MET A 119 14.18 -10.29 -5.03
N LEU A 120 14.61 -10.05 -6.28
CA LEU A 120 15.68 -10.82 -6.93
C LEU A 120 17.00 -10.74 -6.13
N GLN A 121 17.37 -9.54 -5.68
CA GLN A 121 18.57 -9.37 -4.84
C GLN A 121 18.47 -10.19 -3.55
N ARG A 122 17.31 -10.18 -2.87
CA ARG A 122 17.09 -10.94 -1.63
C ARG A 122 17.14 -12.45 -1.82
N LEU A 123 16.80 -12.96 -3.01
CA LEU A 123 16.89 -14.39 -3.32
C LEU A 123 18.31 -14.87 -3.55
N THR A 124 19.19 -13.99 -4.04
CA THR A 124 20.59 -14.32 -4.35
C THR A 124 21.57 -13.97 -3.22
N SER A 125 21.10 -13.30 -2.17
CA SER A 125 21.88 -12.89 -1.00
C SER A 125 21.92 -14.01 0.05
#